data_AF-A0A3G2C0N7-F1
#
_entry.id   AF-A0A3G2C0N7-F1
#
_cell.length_a   1.000
_cell.length_b   1.000
_cell.length_c   1.000
_cell.angle_alpha   90.00
_cell.angle_beta   90.00
_cell.angle_gamma   90.00
#
_symmetry.space_group_name_H-M   'P 1'
#
loop_
_entity.id
_entity.type
_entity.pdbx_description
1 polymer ?
#
loop_
_entity_poly.entity_id
_entity_poly.type
_entity_poly.pdbx_seq_one_letter_code
_entity_poly.pdbx_strand_id
1 'polypeptide(L)'
;MTGYVLDEQELVEQSLLDLEKSGKGGFLQQLRTLFSPDGYYNEGPYYQRYALMPFVTFAKAIDNNEPERNIFSYRDGALIKAIDTTIQLSYNGLFFPLNDAIKSKGIDTSELVQGVAIAYGKTSNPQLLEIAQKQQHILLSGDGLKVAQDLDAGKAQPYPFRSAAFLDGKDGDEGALVVMRQHTDADQALLFKPAAQGMGHGHFDKLTWQFYDRGSEIVTDYGAARFLNVEAKHGGRYLPENETYAKQTVAHNTVVVDEQSHFNGDVKTGNKSHPELLFFQAGDQVKLSSATIDSAYPGVTLTRTMALINDTDKNWSFAIDLFDVQAGKSHQLDLPLHYNGQLVDTSFTLRGYTDSIAALGKDNGYQHLWLKARGKPDNGLAQVTWLNDNGRFYTQSTIADKNTEVLFTELGANDPEFNLRSEKAFILRRANTRSHVFVSVLEPHGEYNPSSEFTLEAESQVRGLSHQRTGDLEPIAIDIKSGETLLLAINADKSITESASRRFTFRGKPYQLTGRSQLIVING
;
A
#
# COMPACT_ATOMS: atom_id res chain seq x y z
N MET A 1 -32.69 -11.01 7.75
CA MET A 1 -33.43 -9.81 8.23
C MET A 1 -34.93 -9.94 7.99
N THR A 2 -35.39 -10.10 6.74
CA THR A 2 -36.82 -10.29 6.43
C THR A 2 -37.46 -11.43 7.23
N GLY A 3 -36.77 -12.58 7.35
CA GLY A 3 -37.23 -13.69 8.19
C GLY A 3 -37.54 -13.28 9.63
N TYR A 4 -36.64 -12.54 10.30
CA TYR A 4 -36.89 -12.03 11.65
C TYR A 4 -38.08 -11.08 11.73
N VAL A 5 -38.31 -10.24 10.71
CA VAL A 5 -39.44 -9.29 10.70
C VAL A 5 -40.78 -10.00 10.51
N LEU A 6 -40.80 -11.06 9.71
CA LEU A 6 -42.00 -11.83 9.40
C LEU A 6 -42.24 -13.02 10.33
N ASP A 7 -41.35 -13.26 11.30
CA ASP A 7 -41.32 -14.46 12.14
C ASP A 7 -41.22 -15.78 11.32
N GLU A 8 -40.45 -15.73 10.24
CA GLU A 8 -40.24 -16.85 9.30
C GLU A 8 -38.86 -17.47 9.55
N GLN A 9 -38.77 -18.39 10.52
CA GLN A 9 -37.50 -19.02 10.93
C GLN A 9 -36.79 -19.77 9.78
N GLU A 10 -37.54 -20.34 8.85
CA GLU A 10 -36.95 -21.03 7.69
C GLU A 10 -36.10 -20.06 6.84
N LEU A 11 -36.56 -18.83 6.64
CA LEU A 11 -35.79 -17.80 5.92
C LEU A 11 -34.54 -17.37 6.70
N VAL A 12 -34.60 -17.37 8.04
CA VAL A 12 -33.45 -17.07 8.90
C VAL A 12 -32.40 -18.16 8.74
N GLU A 13 -32.77 -19.44 8.92
CA GLU A 13 -31.85 -20.57 8.82
C GLU A 13 -31.24 -20.69 7.42
N GLN A 14 -32.05 -20.51 6.36
CA GLN A 14 -31.53 -20.53 4.99
C GLN A 14 -30.52 -19.41 4.72
N SER A 15 -30.73 -18.22 5.31
CA SER A 15 -29.78 -17.11 5.19
C SER A 15 -28.49 -17.36 5.96
N LEU A 16 -28.58 -18.01 7.13
CA LEU A 16 -27.42 -18.30 7.98
C LEU A 16 -26.57 -19.46 7.43
N LEU A 17 -27.23 -20.52 6.95
CA LEU A 17 -26.62 -21.81 6.67
C LEU A 17 -26.59 -22.22 5.20
N ASP A 18 -27.23 -21.48 4.28
CA ASP A 18 -27.56 -21.82 2.87
C ASP A 18 -28.95 -22.44 2.65
N LEU A 19 -29.38 -22.52 1.37
CA LEU A 19 -30.71 -23.01 0.97
C LEU A 19 -31.03 -24.43 1.46
N GLU A 20 -30.01 -25.29 1.55
CA GLU A 20 -30.14 -26.66 2.05
C GLU A 20 -29.87 -26.76 3.55
N LYS A 21 -29.57 -25.63 4.21
CA LYS A 21 -29.13 -25.52 5.61
C LYS A 21 -27.91 -26.39 5.89
N SER A 22 -27.04 -26.56 4.89
CA SER A 22 -25.90 -27.47 4.97
C SER A 22 -24.70 -26.89 5.70
N GLY A 23 -24.67 -25.56 5.85
CA GLY A 23 -23.55 -24.81 6.41
C GLY A 23 -22.35 -24.69 5.48
N LYS A 24 -22.47 -25.15 4.22
CA LYS A 24 -21.41 -25.02 3.20
C LYS A 24 -21.47 -23.68 2.47
N GLY A 25 -22.59 -22.97 2.58
CA GLY A 25 -22.75 -21.58 2.20
C GLY A 25 -23.39 -20.75 3.32
N GLY A 26 -24.11 -19.70 2.93
CA GLY A 26 -24.80 -18.82 3.88
C GLY A 26 -23.89 -17.84 4.60
N PHE A 27 -24.50 -17.01 5.44
CA PHE A 27 -23.84 -15.92 6.14
C PHE A 27 -22.66 -16.34 7.02
N LEU A 28 -22.81 -17.45 7.75
CA LEU A 28 -21.76 -17.93 8.66
C LEU A 28 -20.54 -18.41 7.90
N GLN A 29 -20.74 -19.10 6.77
CA GLN A 29 -19.64 -19.51 5.92
C GLN A 29 -18.96 -18.31 5.27
N GLN A 30 -19.71 -17.29 4.84
CA GLN A 30 -19.12 -16.06 4.29
C GLN A 30 -18.23 -15.34 5.32
N LEU A 31 -18.68 -15.23 6.58
CA LEU A 31 -17.85 -14.70 7.69
C LEU A 31 -16.58 -15.52 7.91
N ARG A 32 -16.60 -16.82 7.60
CA ARG A 32 -15.46 -17.72 7.72
C ARG A 32 -14.49 -17.64 6.55
N THR A 33 -14.97 -17.40 5.33
CA THR A 33 -14.14 -17.53 4.12
C THR A 33 -13.71 -16.22 3.51
N LEU A 34 -14.48 -15.14 3.68
CA LEU A 34 -14.21 -13.87 3.00
C LEU A 34 -13.26 -12.96 3.77
N PHE A 35 -13.21 -13.10 5.10
CA PHE A 35 -12.27 -12.37 5.94
C PHE A 35 -11.14 -13.29 6.38
N SER A 36 -9.93 -12.77 6.47
CA SER A 36 -8.82 -13.45 7.14
C SER A 36 -9.01 -13.48 8.66
N PRO A 37 -8.17 -14.20 9.42
CA PRO A 37 -8.19 -14.16 10.89
C PRO A 37 -8.03 -12.75 11.49
N ASP A 38 -7.42 -11.82 10.74
CA ASP A 38 -7.24 -10.41 11.10
C ASP A 38 -8.42 -9.52 10.67
N GLY A 39 -9.44 -10.08 10.02
CA GLY A 39 -10.57 -9.30 9.50
C GLY A 39 -10.29 -8.58 8.18
N TYR A 40 -9.21 -8.94 7.47
CA TYR A 40 -8.91 -8.40 6.14
C TYR A 40 -9.73 -9.10 5.06
N TYR A 41 -10.28 -8.35 4.12
CA TYR A 41 -11.06 -8.82 2.98
C TYR A 41 -10.21 -8.74 1.71
N ASN A 42 -10.02 -9.87 1.04
CA ASN A 42 -9.06 -10.06 -0.07
C ASN A 42 -9.22 -9.04 -1.22
N GLU A 43 -10.45 -8.57 -1.51
CA GLU A 43 -10.67 -7.57 -2.57
C GLU A 43 -10.14 -6.15 -2.21
N GLY A 44 -9.70 -5.93 -0.97
CA GLY A 44 -9.06 -4.71 -0.50
C GLY A 44 -10.00 -3.72 0.21
N PRO A 45 -9.47 -2.59 0.72
CA PRO A 45 -10.18 -1.70 1.64
C PRO A 45 -11.49 -1.14 1.08
N TYR A 46 -11.50 -0.77 -0.21
CA TYR A 46 -12.68 -0.19 -0.86
C TYR A 46 -13.87 -1.16 -0.95
N TYR A 47 -13.62 -2.45 -1.18
CA TYR A 47 -14.66 -3.47 -1.18
C TYR A 47 -14.92 -4.02 0.22
N GLN A 48 -13.92 -4.03 1.10
CA GLN A 48 -14.11 -4.38 2.50
C GLN A 48 -15.16 -3.50 3.16
N ARG A 49 -15.06 -2.16 3.04
CA ARG A 49 -16.10 -1.26 3.58
C ARG A 49 -17.48 -1.54 2.98
N TYR A 50 -17.55 -1.93 1.71
CA TYR A 50 -18.83 -2.19 1.04
C TYR A 50 -19.48 -3.47 1.55
N ALA A 51 -18.69 -4.55 1.60
CA ALA A 51 -19.08 -5.84 2.14
C ALA A 51 -19.47 -5.71 3.63
N LEU A 52 -18.85 -4.78 4.37
CA LEU A 52 -19.13 -4.58 5.78
C LEU A 52 -20.62 -4.30 6.07
N MET A 53 -21.32 -3.57 5.19
CA MET A 53 -22.74 -3.20 5.38
C MET A 53 -23.65 -4.40 5.63
N PRO A 54 -23.81 -5.37 4.71
CA PRO A 54 -24.64 -6.54 4.96
C PRO A 54 -24.16 -7.37 6.16
N PHE A 55 -22.85 -7.43 6.42
CA PHE A 55 -22.33 -8.15 7.59
C PHE A 55 -22.75 -7.51 8.92
N VAL A 56 -22.51 -6.22 9.11
CA VAL A 56 -22.81 -5.55 10.39
C VAL A 56 -24.31 -5.40 10.62
N THR A 57 -25.08 -5.12 9.56
CA THR A 57 -26.53 -4.96 9.67
C THR A 57 -27.22 -6.29 9.94
N PHE A 58 -26.85 -7.37 9.24
CA PHE A 58 -27.45 -8.67 9.49
C PHE A 58 -27.00 -9.25 10.83
N ALA A 59 -25.72 -9.10 11.23
CA ALA A 59 -25.25 -9.48 12.56
C ALA A 59 -25.99 -8.73 13.67
N LYS A 60 -26.26 -7.43 13.50
CA LYS A 60 -27.06 -6.67 14.46
C LYS A 60 -28.50 -7.19 14.55
N ALA A 61 -29.10 -7.58 13.43
CA ALA A 61 -30.43 -8.18 13.44
C ALA A 61 -30.44 -9.54 14.15
N ILE A 62 -29.44 -10.40 13.90
CA ILE A 62 -29.27 -11.69 14.58
C ILE A 62 -29.16 -11.46 16.10
N ASP A 63 -28.25 -10.59 16.51
CA ASP A 63 -27.98 -10.31 17.92
C ASP A 63 -29.18 -9.71 18.68
N ASN A 64 -30.03 -8.92 18.01
CA ASN A 64 -31.23 -8.38 18.63
C ASN A 64 -32.35 -9.42 18.83
N ASN A 65 -32.39 -10.48 18.02
CA ASN A 65 -33.49 -11.46 18.02
C ASN A 65 -33.09 -12.81 18.65
N GLU A 66 -31.85 -13.23 18.42
CA GLU A 66 -31.26 -14.50 18.88
C GLU A 66 -29.86 -14.23 19.50
N PRO A 67 -29.79 -13.47 20.62
CA PRO A 67 -28.52 -13.12 21.27
C PRO A 67 -27.69 -14.34 21.69
N GLU A 68 -28.33 -15.47 21.95
CA GLU A 68 -27.68 -16.74 22.28
C GLU A 68 -26.77 -17.28 21.16
N ARG A 69 -26.96 -16.85 19.91
CA ARG A 69 -26.04 -17.18 18.81
C ARG A 69 -24.67 -16.51 18.94
N ASN A 70 -24.54 -15.48 19.79
CA ASN A 70 -23.29 -14.77 20.05
C ASN A 70 -22.55 -14.37 18.77
N ILE A 71 -23.27 -13.84 17.78
CA ILE A 71 -22.74 -13.64 16.41
C ILE A 71 -21.51 -12.73 16.35
N PHE A 72 -21.40 -11.74 17.25
CA PHE A 72 -20.23 -10.86 17.32
C PHE A 72 -18.98 -11.53 17.92
N SER A 73 -19.13 -12.69 18.56
CA SER A 73 -18.03 -13.54 19.04
C SER A 73 -17.69 -14.67 18.07
N TYR A 74 -18.51 -14.91 17.04
CA TYR A 74 -18.28 -15.95 16.05
C TYR A 74 -16.90 -15.79 15.38
N ARG A 75 -16.16 -16.89 15.25
CA ARG A 75 -14.80 -16.95 14.69
C ARG A 75 -13.88 -15.91 15.33
N ASP A 76 -13.73 -15.99 16.65
CA ASP A 76 -12.87 -15.11 17.44
C ASP A 76 -13.12 -13.62 17.18
N GLY A 77 -14.39 -13.25 17.06
CA GLY A 77 -14.83 -11.88 16.82
C GLY A 77 -14.46 -11.33 15.44
N ALA A 78 -14.47 -12.18 14.40
CA ALA A 78 -14.09 -11.82 13.03
C ALA A 78 -14.76 -10.53 12.53
N LEU A 79 -16.03 -10.29 12.88
CA LEU A 79 -16.74 -9.08 12.47
C LEU A 79 -16.23 -7.81 13.18
N ILE A 80 -15.90 -7.89 14.47
CA ILE A 80 -15.30 -6.76 15.19
C ILE A 80 -13.90 -6.46 14.63
N LYS A 81 -13.12 -7.50 14.35
CA LYS A 81 -11.81 -7.37 13.68
C LYS A 81 -11.94 -6.78 12.28
N ALA A 82 -12.96 -7.16 11.50
CA ALA A 82 -13.19 -6.57 10.18
C ALA A 82 -13.50 -5.07 10.25
N ILE A 83 -14.23 -4.62 11.28
CA ILE A 83 -14.47 -3.19 11.52
C ILE A 83 -13.16 -2.48 11.89
N ASP A 84 -12.38 -3.03 12.83
CA ASP A 84 -11.06 -2.50 13.22
C ASP A 84 -10.13 -2.40 12.00
N THR A 85 -9.98 -3.47 11.25
CA THR A 85 -9.14 -3.53 10.05
C THR A 85 -9.62 -2.56 8.98
N THR A 86 -10.92 -2.35 8.82
CA THR A 86 -11.43 -1.32 7.88
C THR A 86 -10.95 0.08 8.28
N ILE A 87 -10.94 0.40 9.58
CA ILE A 87 -10.42 1.67 10.09
C ILE A 87 -8.90 1.74 9.87
N GLN A 88 -8.17 0.69 10.26
CA GLN A 88 -6.70 0.63 10.15
C GLN A 88 -6.20 0.74 8.70
N LEU A 89 -7.01 0.42 7.71
CA LEU A 89 -6.70 0.53 6.28
C LEU A 89 -7.07 1.90 5.69
N SER A 90 -6.91 2.95 6.49
CA SER A 90 -7.09 4.34 6.10
C SER A 90 -5.91 5.24 6.50
N TYR A 91 -5.77 6.37 5.81
CA TYR A 91 -4.85 7.44 6.15
C TYR A 91 -5.55 8.77 5.89
N ASN A 92 -5.43 9.72 6.84
CA ASN A 92 -6.12 11.00 6.78
C ASN A 92 -7.63 10.88 6.47
N GLY A 93 -8.29 9.86 7.04
CA GLY A 93 -9.72 9.60 6.85
C GLY A 93 -10.10 8.92 5.53
N LEU A 94 -9.17 8.71 4.59
CA LEU A 94 -9.41 8.06 3.30
C LEU A 94 -8.86 6.62 3.29
N PHE A 95 -9.55 5.68 2.64
CA PHE A 95 -9.04 4.33 2.51
C PHE A 95 -7.86 4.26 1.54
N PHE A 96 -6.94 3.32 1.76
CA PHE A 96 -5.87 3.04 0.79
C PHE A 96 -6.50 2.57 -0.54
N PRO A 97 -6.23 3.21 -1.69
CA PRO A 97 -6.89 2.93 -2.95
C PRO A 97 -6.25 1.76 -3.70
N LEU A 98 -6.16 0.61 -3.03
CA LEU A 98 -5.68 -0.65 -3.62
C LEU A 98 -6.79 -1.33 -4.44
N ASN A 99 -6.38 -2.09 -5.46
CA ASN A 99 -7.31 -2.78 -6.35
C ASN A 99 -8.31 -1.78 -6.97
N ASP A 100 -9.46 -2.26 -7.44
CA ASP A 100 -10.52 -1.38 -7.90
C ASP A 100 -11.04 -0.50 -6.74
N ALA A 101 -10.56 0.73 -6.64
CA ALA A 101 -10.89 1.67 -5.57
C ALA A 101 -11.15 3.10 -6.06
N ILE A 102 -12.06 3.81 -5.40
CA ILE A 102 -12.27 5.25 -5.64
C ILE A 102 -11.59 6.02 -4.51
N LYS A 103 -10.59 6.83 -4.84
CA LYS A 103 -9.72 7.54 -3.88
C LYS A 103 -10.46 8.42 -2.88
N SER A 104 -11.60 8.97 -3.26
CA SER A 104 -12.39 9.85 -2.40
C SER A 104 -13.29 9.10 -1.40
N LYS A 105 -13.17 7.76 -1.28
CA LYS A 105 -13.89 7.01 -0.25
C LYS A 105 -13.10 6.99 1.06
N GLY A 106 -13.80 7.38 2.13
CA GLY A 106 -13.24 7.46 3.46
C GLY A 106 -14.07 6.79 4.53
N ILE A 107 -13.60 6.98 5.77
CA ILE A 107 -14.15 6.36 6.97
C ILE A 107 -15.56 6.87 7.30
N ASP A 108 -15.97 8.00 6.73
CA ASP A 108 -17.31 8.62 6.85
C ASP A 108 -18.40 7.90 6.06
N THR A 109 -18.04 6.90 5.25
CA THR A 109 -19.00 6.10 4.48
C THR A 109 -20.00 5.40 5.40
N SER A 110 -21.27 5.36 4.98
CA SER A 110 -22.39 4.90 5.83
C SER A 110 -22.21 3.47 6.38
N GLU A 111 -21.51 2.62 5.64
CA GLU A 111 -21.22 1.25 6.04
C GLU A 111 -20.31 1.18 7.27
N LEU A 112 -19.27 2.03 7.31
CA LEU A 112 -18.35 2.09 8.44
C LEU A 112 -18.92 2.93 9.60
N VAL A 113 -19.72 3.96 9.34
CA VAL A 113 -20.47 4.66 10.40
C VAL A 113 -21.36 3.67 11.17
N GLN A 114 -22.05 2.78 10.45
CA GLN A 114 -22.81 1.69 11.08
C GLN A 114 -21.91 0.71 11.82
N GLY A 115 -20.82 0.27 11.20
CA GLY A 115 -19.84 -0.62 11.83
C GLY A 115 -19.30 -0.07 13.15
N VAL A 116 -18.84 1.19 13.17
CA VAL A 116 -18.29 1.87 14.34
C VAL A 116 -19.34 1.99 15.45
N ALA A 117 -20.56 2.44 15.13
CA ALA A 117 -21.63 2.56 16.11
C ALA A 117 -21.99 1.20 16.73
N ILE A 118 -22.15 0.16 15.92
CA ILE A 118 -22.49 -1.20 16.37
C ILE A 118 -21.35 -1.80 17.20
N ALA A 119 -20.10 -1.68 16.74
CA ALA A 119 -18.93 -2.15 17.48
C ALA A 119 -18.80 -1.42 18.82
N TYR A 120 -18.99 -0.09 18.86
CA TYR A 120 -19.01 0.67 20.10
C TYR A 120 -20.13 0.20 21.04
N GLY A 121 -21.36 0.06 20.52
CA GLY A 121 -22.51 -0.42 21.29
C GLY A 121 -22.30 -1.82 21.90
N LYS A 122 -21.42 -2.64 21.30
CA LYS A 122 -21.07 -3.99 21.77
C LYS A 122 -19.86 -4.08 22.68
N THR A 123 -18.84 -3.26 22.44
CA THR A 123 -17.56 -3.35 23.13
C THR A 123 -17.34 -2.26 24.17
N SER A 124 -18.09 -1.17 24.06
CA SER A 124 -17.85 0.09 24.77
C SER A 124 -16.40 0.58 24.64
N ASN A 125 -15.69 0.24 23.55
CA ASN A 125 -14.31 0.65 23.35
C ASN A 125 -14.22 2.17 23.09
N PRO A 126 -13.68 2.98 24.02
CA PRO A 126 -13.66 4.43 23.89
C PRO A 126 -12.79 4.94 22.73
N GLN A 127 -11.92 4.10 22.17
CA GLN A 127 -11.10 4.46 21.01
C GLN A 127 -11.94 4.61 19.73
N LEU A 128 -13.05 3.88 19.61
CA LEU A 128 -13.97 3.99 18.48
C LEU A 128 -14.70 5.35 18.45
N LEU A 129 -14.75 6.04 19.59
CA LEU A 129 -15.35 7.37 19.68
C LEU A 129 -14.52 8.43 18.93
N GLU A 130 -13.19 8.33 18.91
CA GLU A 130 -12.37 9.25 18.08
C GLU A 130 -12.67 9.05 16.59
N ILE A 131 -12.89 7.80 16.17
CA ILE A 131 -13.31 7.50 14.79
C ILE A 131 -14.69 8.08 14.51
N ALA A 132 -15.65 7.89 15.42
CA ALA A 132 -16.99 8.49 15.29
C ALA A 132 -16.93 10.03 15.22
N GLN A 133 -16.03 10.67 15.97
CA GLN A 133 -15.77 12.12 15.86
C GLN A 133 -15.26 12.48 14.47
N LYS A 134 -14.27 11.75 13.93
CA LYS A 134 -13.72 12.00 12.59
C LYS A 134 -14.77 11.78 11.48
N GLN A 135 -15.70 10.85 11.68
CA GLN A 135 -16.79 10.57 10.73
C GLN A 135 -17.83 11.71 10.65
N GLN A 136 -17.95 12.55 11.69
CA GLN A 136 -18.92 13.67 11.76
C GLN A 136 -20.36 13.23 11.42
N HIS A 137 -20.71 11.98 11.71
CA HIS A 137 -22.02 11.39 11.39
C HIS A 137 -22.41 10.42 12.51
N ILE A 138 -23.58 10.66 13.12
CA ILE A 138 -24.13 9.78 14.16
C ILE A 138 -25.25 8.93 13.56
N LEU A 139 -25.16 7.61 13.74
CA LEU A 139 -26.21 6.68 13.33
C LEU A 139 -27.46 6.88 14.19
N LEU A 140 -28.63 7.08 13.56
CA LEU A 140 -29.91 7.17 14.27
C LEU A 140 -30.41 5.79 14.73
N SER A 141 -29.81 5.28 15.81
CA SER A 141 -30.11 3.98 16.42
C SER A 141 -29.81 4.00 17.92
N GLY A 142 -30.17 2.94 18.65
CA GLY A 142 -29.81 2.81 20.06
C GLY A 142 -28.30 2.78 20.30
N ASP A 143 -27.52 2.17 19.41
CA ASP A 143 -26.06 2.16 19.53
C ASP A 143 -25.44 3.52 19.17
N GLY A 144 -25.97 4.22 18.18
CA GLY A 144 -25.53 5.59 17.86
C GLY A 144 -25.93 6.63 18.92
N LEU A 145 -27.05 6.43 19.64
CA LEU A 145 -27.37 7.25 20.81
C LEU A 145 -26.32 7.11 21.90
N LYS A 146 -25.85 5.88 22.18
CA LYS A 146 -24.75 5.66 23.13
C LYS A 146 -23.47 6.37 22.70
N VAL A 147 -23.11 6.28 21.41
CA VAL A 147 -21.97 7.03 20.84
C VAL A 147 -22.13 8.52 21.11
N ALA A 148 -23.27 9.12 20.76
CA ALA A 148 -23.50 10.55 20.96
C ALA A 148 -23.40 10.97 22.43
N GLN A 149 -24.04 10.23 23.34
CA GLN A 149 -23.98 10.50 24.78
C GLN A 149 -22.57 10.42 25.35
N ASP A 150 -21.78 9.44 24.92
CA ASP A 150 -20.42 9.25 25.41
C ASP A 150 -19.42 10.22 24.78
N LEU A 151 -19.69 10.71 23.56
CA LEU A 151 -18.99 11.85 22.97
C LEU A 151 -19.27 13.15 23.75
N ASP A 152 -20.54 13.45 24.05
CA ASP A 152 -20.92 14.62 24.86
C ASP A 152 -20.33 14.56 26.28
N ALA A 153 -20.18 13.36 26.83
CA ALA A 153 -19.53 13.12 28.11
C ALA A 153 -17.98 13.16 28.05
N GLY A 154 -17.39 13.45 26.89
CA GLY A 154 -15.94 13.56 26.72
C GLY A 154 -15.17 12.26 26.91
N LYS A 155 -15.79 11.10 26.64
CA LYS A 155 -15.17 9.78 26.85
C LYS A 155 -14.25 9.31 25.73
N ALA A 156 -14.16 10.08 24.64
CA ALA A 156 -13.33 9.71 23.50
C ALA A 156 -11.86 9.53 23.89
N GLN A 157 -11.24 8.46 23.37
CA GLN A 157 -9.81 8.19 23.53
C GLN A 157 -9.15 8.10 22.16
N PRO A 158 -7.87 8.46 22.02
CA PRO A 158 -7.16 8.34 20.75
C PRO A 158 -7.20 6.90 20.20
N TYR A 159 -7.53 6.76 18.93
CA TYR A 159 -7.53 5.51 18.21
C TYR A 159 -6.10 5.13 17.78
N PRO A 160 -5.59 3.95 18.17
CA PRO A 160 -4.21 3.58 17.94
C PRO A 160 -4.02 3.01 16.53
N PHE A 161 -3.79 3.89 15.56
CA PHE A 161 -3.29 3.46 14.26
C PHE A 161 -1.93 2.77 14.42
N ARG A 162 -1.84 1.50 14.01
CA ARG A 162 -0.65 0.67 14.27
C ARG A 162 0.02 0.19 12.98
N SER A 163 1.30 -0.13 13.11
CA SER A 163 1.98 -0.92 12.08
C SER A 163 1.53 -2.38 12.21
N ALA A 164 1.14 -3.00 11.10
CA ALA A 164 0.66 -4.38 11.08
C ALA A 164 0.82 -5.01 9.70
N ALA A 165 1.00 -6.33 9.68
CA ALA A 165 0.78 -7.16 8.51
C ALA A 165 -0.61 -7.78 8.63
N PHE A 166 -1.57 -7.33 7.83
CA PHE A 166 -2.92 -7.87 7.78
C PHE A 166 -2.88 -9.09 6.85
N LEU A 167 -2.94 -10.29 7.43
CA LEU A 167 -2.82 -11.53 6.67
C LEU A 167 -3.97 -11.68 5.66
N ASP A 168 -3.67 -12.25 4.50
CA ASP A 168 -4.63 -12.48 3.42
C ASP A 168 -5.00 -13.96 3.30
N GLY A 169 -6.13 -14.23 2.66
CA GLY A 169 -6.71 -15.56 2.54
C GLY A 169 -7.53 -15.98 3.77
N LYS A 170 -8.37 -16.99 3.60
CA LYS A 170 -9.31 -17.46 4.64
C LYS A 170 -8.59 -17.93 5.92
N ASP A 171 -7.38 -18.46 5.79
CA ASP A 171 -6.58 -18.97 6.90
C ASP A 171 -5.41 -18.03 7.26
N GLY A 172 -5.24 -16.91 6.54
CA GLY A 172 -4.15 -15.96 6.76
C GLY A 172 -2.80 -16.40 6.19
N ASP A 173 -2.79 -17.28 5.19
CA ASP A 173 -1.61 -17.91 4.60
C ASP A 173 -1.34 -17.52 3.14
N GLU A 174 -2.13 -16.61 2.57
CA GLU A 174 -2.03 -16.18 1.16
C GLU A 174 -1.32 -14.80 1.02
N GLY A 175 -0.30 -14.57 1.84
CA GLY A 175 0.42 -13.31 1.91
C GLY A 175 -0.20 -12.32 2.92
N ALA A 176 0.04 -11.03 2.73
CA ALA A 176 -0.46 -9.99 3.63
C ALA A 176 -0.52 -8.61 2.97
N LEU A 177 -1.31 -7.71 3.54
CA LEU A 177 -1.18 -6.28 3.34
C LEU A 177 -0.43 -5.65 4.52
N VAL A 178 0.75 -5.09 4.28
CA VAL A 178 1.60 -4.53 5.32
C VAL A 178 1.44 -3.02 5.37
N VAL A 179 1.09 -2.50 6.55
CA VAL A 179 1.05 -1.06 6.84
C VAL A 179 2.14 -0.77 7.88
N MET A 180 3.10 0.08 7.54
CA MET A 180 4.10 0.60 8.47
C MET A 180 3.76 2.05 8.77
N ARG A 181 3.59 2.39 10.04
CA ARG A 181 3.22 3.74 10.49
C ARG A 181 4.24 4.28 11.44
N GLN A 182 4.48 5.58 11.37
CA GLN A 182 5.26 6.28 12.38
C GLN A 182 4.80 7.72 12.51
N HIS A 183 5.15 8.30 13.65
CA HIS A 183 4.91 9.70 13.92
C HIS A 183 6.26 10.41 13.97
N THR A 184 6.47 11.35 13.05
CA THR A 184 7.61 12.28 13.04
C THR A 184 7.11 13.64 13.52
N ASP A 185 7.36 14.69 12.75
CA ASP A 185 6.65 15.97 12.74
C ASP A 185 5.18 15.86 12.25
N ALA A 186 4.85 14.82 11.49
CA ALA A 186 3.50 14.49 11.06
C ALA A 186 3.32 12.96 10.95
N ASP A 187 2.08 12.52 10.77
CA ASP A 187 1.80 11.10 10.55
C ASP A 187 2.33 10.65 9.18
N GLN A 188 3.05 9.52 9.19
CA GLN A 188 3.51 8.84 7.99
C GLN A 188 2.98 7.41 7.93
N ALA A 189 2.70 6.95 6.72
CA ALA A 189 2.38 5.56 6.46
C ALA A 189 3.06 5.07 5.18
N LEU A 190 3.69 3.91 5.25
CA LEU A 190 4.14 3.14 4.10
C LEU A 190 3.26 1.90 3.99
N LEU A 191 2.66 1.72 2.83
CA LEU A 191 1.88 0.54 2.48
C LEU A 191 2.71 -0.35 1.57
N PHE A 192 2.81 -1.63 1.88
CA PHE A 192 3.45 -2.64 1.04
C PHE A 192 2.48 -3.80 0.83
N LYS A 193 2.26 -4.20 -0.43
CA LYS A 193 1.19 -5.14 -0.82
C LYS A 193 1.71 -6.50 -1.32
N PRO A 194 2.25 -7.37 -0.44
CA PRO A 194 2.49 -8.77 -0.77
C PRO A 194 1.25 -9.64 -0.54
N ALA A 195 0.12 -9.26 -1.16
CA ALA A 195 -1.19 -9.90 -0.96
C ALA A 195 -1.63 -10.75 -2.17
N ALA A 196 -2.68 -11.55 -1.98
CA ALA A 196 -3.33 -12.31 -3.04
C ALA A 196 -3.96 -11.38 -4.10
N GLN A 197 -4.62 -11.96 -5.10
CA GLN A 197 -5.07 -11.19 -6.27
C GLN A 197 -6.18 -10.19 -5.97
N GLY A 198 -7.17 -10.50 -5.14
CA GLY A 198 -8.37 -9.67 -5.00
C GLY A 198 -9.49 -10.04 -5.97
N MET A 199 -9.57 -11.31 -6.41
CA MET A 199 -10.60 -11.81 -7.32
C MET A 199 -10.69 -11.00 -8.62
N GLY A 200 -11.90 -10.65 -9.08
CA GLY A 200 -12.12 -9.88 -10.30
C GLY A 200 -11.77 -8.39 -10.19
N HIS A 201 -11.73 -7.87 -8.97
CA HIS A 201 -11.40 -6.47 -8.67
C HIS A 201 -9.90 -6.26 -8.42
N GLY A 202 -9.15 -7.35 -8.37
CA GLY A 202 -7.71 -7.40 -8.20
C GLY A 202 -6.91 -6.76 -9.32
N HIS A 203 -5.85 -6.03 -8.95
CA HIS A 203 -4.88 -5.46 -9.88
C HIS A 203 -3.67 -6.39 -10.10
N PHE A 204 -2.93 -6.20 -11.19
CA PHE A 204 -1.73 -6.98 -11.53
C PHE A 204 -0.47 -6.35 -10.93
N ASP A 205 -0.39 -6.25 -9.61
CA ASP A 205 0.49 -5.29 -8.92
C ASP A 205 1.28 -5.91 -7.75
N LYS A 206 1.67 -7.18 -7.88
CA LYS A 206 2.39 -7.90 -6.82
C LYS A 206 3.59 -7.11 -6.34
N LEU A 207 3.72 -7.04 -5.01
CA LEU A 207 4.79 -6.31 -4.31
C LEU A 207 4.76 -4.79 -4.54
N THR A 208 3.66 -4.18 -4.99
CA THR A 208 3.52 -2.71 -5.06
C THR A 208 3.59 -2.06 -3.68
N TRP A 209 3.85 -0.75 -3.65
CA TRP A 209 3.91 0.05 -2.44
C TRP A 209 3.34 1.46 -2.64
N GLN A 210 2.99 2.10 -1.54
CA GLN A 210 2.52 3.49 -1.48
C GLN A 210 3.14 4.18 -0.27
N PHE A 211 3.23 5.51 -0.31
CA PHE A 211 3.75 6.32 0.78
C PHE A 211 2.89 7.54 1.02
N TYR A 212 2.64 7.82 2.29
CA TYR A 212 1.79 8.91 2.77
C TYR A 212 2.54 9.72 3.81
N ASP A 213 2.47 11.04 3.70
CA ASP A 213 3.13 11.98 4.58
C ASP A 213 2.36 13.30 4.63
N ARG A 214 2.28 13.92 5.82
CA ARG A 214 1.60 15.20 6.05
C ARG A 214 0.19 15.29 5.42
N GLY A 215 -0.61 14.26 5.61
CA GLY A 215 -2.01 14.22 5.14
C GLY A 215 -2.20 13.96 3.64
N SER A 216 -1.12 13.73 2.89
CA SER A 216 -1.16 13.54 1.43
C SER A 216 -0.64 12.17 1.00
N GLU A 217 -1.19 11.65 -0.11
CA GLU A 217 -0.57 10.56 -0.86
C GLU A 217 0.64 11.12 -1.63
N ILE A 218 1.80 10.47 -1.50
CA ILE A 218 3.08 10.93 -2.08
C ILE A 218 3.52 9.99 -3.19
N VAL A 219 3.64 8.69 -2.86
CA VAL A 219 3.78 7.61 -3.83
C VAL A 219 2.43 6.91 -3.90
N THR A 220 1.83 6.93 -5.08
CA THR A 220 0.38 6.74 -5.23
C THR A 220 0.05 5.44 -5.94
N ASP A 221 -1.15 4.93 -5.69
CA ASP A 221 -1.83 3.93 -6.53
C ASP A 221 -2.99 4.61 -7.25
N TYR A 222 -3.29 4.22 -8.49
CA TYR A 222 -4.33 4.86 -9.29
C TYR A 222 -5.74 4.56 -8.78
N GLY A 223 -5.96 3.39 -8.18
CA GLY A 223 -7.30 2.85 -7.94
C GLY A 223 -8.01 2.53 -9.27
N ALA A 224 -9.32 2.73 -9.35
CA ALA A 224 -10.13 2.38 -10.52
C ALA A 224 -10.30 3.54 -11.52
N ALA A 225 -10.42 3.19 -12.81
CA ALA A 225 -10.97 4.09 -13.82
C ALA A 225 -12.51 4.00 -13.79
N ARG A 226 -13.12 4.79 -12.92
CA ARG A 226 -14.57 4.81 -12.71
C ARG A 226 -15.05 6.15 -12.15
N PHE A 227 -16.17 6.64 -12.68
CA PHE A 227 -16.90 7.79 -12.14
C PHE A 227 -18.22 7.30 -11.52
N LEU A 228 -18.23 7.09 -10.21
CA LEU A 228 -19.37 6.50 -9.52
C LEU A 228 -20.66 7.30 -9.74
N ASN A 229 -21.71 6.63 -10.24
CA ASN A 229 -23.04 7.20 -10.49
C ASN A 229 -23.06 8.38 -11.49
N VAL A 230 -22.02 8.56 -12.30
CA VAL A 230 -22.01 9.55 -13.38
C VAL A 230 -22.44 8.86 -14.67
N GLU A 231 -23.71 9.04 -15.05
CA GLU A 231 -24.32 8.34 -16.20
C GLU A 231 -23.56 8.60 -17.51
N ALA A 232 -23.12 9.84 -17.73
CA ALA A 232 -22.34 10.23 -18.91
C ALA A 232 -20.99 9.50 -19.04
N LYS A 233 -20.49 8.90 -17.96
CA LYS A 233 -19.26 8.09 -17.93
C LYS A 233 -19.63 6.61 -17.81
N HIS A 234 -20.07 6.05 -18.94
CA HIS A 234 -20.41 4.63 -19.07
C HIS A 234 -21.45 4.13 -18.05
N GLY A 235 -22.47 4.95 -17.75
CA GLY A 235 -23.51 4.62 -16.77
C GLY A 235 -23.00 4.56 -15.31
N GLY A 236 -21.84 5.15 -15.02
CA GLY A 236 -21.17 5.08 -13.73
C GLY A 236 -20.54 3.72 -13.39
N ARG A 237 -20.41 2.84 -14.40
CA ARG A 237 -19.72 1.55 -14.31
C ARG A 237 -18.20 1.74 -14.43
N TYR A 238 -17.46 0.65 -14.25
CA TYR A 238 -16.06 0.62 -14.65
C TYR A 238 -15.93 0.95 -16.13
N LEU A 239 -14.94 1.77 -16.45
CA LEU A 239 -14.61 2.17 -17.81
C LEU A 239 -13.71 1.12 -18.47
N PRO A 240 -13.61 1.06 -19.81
CA PRO A 240 -12.65 0.20 -20.50
C PRO A 240 -11.21 0.39 -20.00
N GLU A 241 -10.83 1.63 -19.67
CA GLU A 241 -9.51 1.97 -19.16
C GLU A 241 -9.20 1.37 -17.78
N ASN A 242 -10.20 0.84 -17.09
CA ASN A 242 -9.98 0.09 -15.86
C ASN A 242 -9.18 -1.20 -16.14
N GLU A 243 -9.54 -1.89 -17.22
CA GLU A 243 -8.85 -3.08 -17.67
C GLU A 243 -7.58 -2.72 -18.45
N THR A 244 -7.62 -1.71 -19.33
CA THR A 244 -6.49 -1.42 -20.23
C THR A 244 -5.39 -0.58 -19.59
N TYR A 245 -5.65 0.10 -18.47
CA TYR A 245 -4.66 0.88 -17.71
C TYR A 245 -4.68 0.54 -16.22
N ALA A 246 -5.77 0.81 -15.50
CA ALA A 246 -5.77 0.86 -14.04
C ALA A 246 -5.31 -0.45 -13.37
N LYS A 247 -5.66 -1.60 -13.94
CA LYS A 247 -5.23 -2.93 -13.46
C LYS A 247 -3.83 -3.34 -13.88
N GLN A 248 -3.25 -2.70 -14.90
CA GLN A 248 -2.00 -3.14 -15.54
C GLN A 248 -0.79 -2.83 -14.65
N THR A 249 0.24 -3.69 -14.69
CA THR A 249 1.40 -3.58 -13.78
C THR A 249 2.14 -2.25 -13.91
N VAL A 250 2.23 -1.69 -15.12
CA VAL A 250 2.89 -0.40 -15.37
C VAL A 250 2.19 0.78 -14.66
N ALA A 251 0.90 0.65 -14.33
CA ALA A 251 0.16 1.65 -13.54
C ALA A 251 0.46 1.60 -12.03
N HIS A 252 1.39 0.72 -11.60
CA HIS A 252 1.72 0.50 -10.19
C HIS A 252 3.22 0.62 -9.94
N ASN A 253 3.58 0.78 -8.67
CA ASN A 253 4.96 1.00 -8.23
C ASN A 253 5.72 -0.32 -8.08
N THR A 254 5.73 -1.20 -9.09
CA THR A 254 6.35 -2.54 -9.04
C THR A 254 7.00 -2.92 -10.37
N VAL A 255 7.79 -4.00 -10.38
CA VAL A 255 8.56 -4.40 -11.57
C VAL A 255 7.65 -4.91 -12.69
N VAL A 256 7.85 -4.36 -13.88
CA VAL A 256 7.30 -4.84 -15.14
C VAL A 256 8.41 -5.56 -15.93
N VAL A 257 8.12 -6.74 -16.46
CA VAL A 257 9.07 -7.52 -17.27
C VAL A 257 8.58 -7.53 -18.73
N ASP A 258 9.44 -7.11 -19.65
CA ASP A 258 9.17 -7.07 -21.10
C ASP A 258 7.86 -6.34 -21.49
N GLU A 259 7.52 -5.27 -20.74
CA GLU A 259 6.28 -4.50 -20.90
C GLU A 259 5.01 -5.37 -20.79
N GLN A 260 5.09 -6.49 -20.05
CA GLN A 260 3.95 -7.37 -19.76
C GLN A 260 3.48 -7.19 -18.32
N SER A 261 2.18 -7.23 -18.10
CA SER A 261 1.64 -7.28 -16.75
C SER A 261 1.92 -8.62 -16.06
N HIS A 262 1.97 -8.62 -14.73
CA HIS A 262 1.98 -9.83 -13.92
C HIS A 262 0.91 -10.81 -14.39
N PHE A 263 1.28 -12.09 -14.48
CA PHE A 263 0.43 -13.17 -14.98
C PHE A 263 -0.14 -12.92 -16.38
N ASN A 264 0.51 -12.09 -17.19
CA ASN A 264 0.05 -11.66 -18.51
C ASN A 264 -1.37 -11.04 -18.48
N GLY A 265 -1.74 -10.40 -17.38
CA GLY A 265 -3.08 -9.83 -17.19
C GLY A 265 -4.19 -10.87 -17.05
N ASP A 266 -3.88 -12.14 -16.76
CA ASP A 266 -4.90 -13.18 -16.56
C ASP A 266 -5.30 -13.32 -15.09
N VAL A 267 -6.51 -12.87 -14.76
CA VAL A 267 -7.06 -12.91 -13.41
C VAL A 267 -7.18 -14.32 -12.85
N LYS A 268 -7.42 -15.33 -13.68
CA LYS A 268 -7.55 -16.73 -13.22
C LYS A 268 -6.20 -17.30 -12.78
N THR A 269 -5.14 -16.94 -13.48
CA THR A 269 -3.76 -17.30 -13.12
C THR A 269 -3.34 -16.53 -11.86
N GLY A 270 -3.59 -15.22 -11.81
CA GLY A 270 -3.31 -14.42 -10.62
C GLY A 270 -4.00 -14.94 -9.35
N ASN A 271 -5.26 -15.38 -9.43
CA ASN A 271 -5.99 -15.96 -8.29
C ASN A 271 -5.45 -17.32 -7.80
N LYS A 272 -4.58 -17.98 -8.56
CA LYS A 272 -3.93 -19.25 -8.13
C LYS A 272 -2.59 -19.01 -7.44
N SER A 273 -2.19 -17.76 -7.27
CA SER A 273 -0.86 -17.39 -6.81
C SER A 273 -0.92 -16.23 -5.84
N HIS A 274 -0.04 -16.26 -4.86
CA HIS A 274 0.13 -15.19 -3.90
C HIS A 274 1.63 -15.04 -3.58
N PRO A 275 2.07 -13.84 -3.19
CA PRO A 275 3.40 -13.67 -2.61
C PRO A 275 3.54 -14.47 -1.30
N GLU A 276 4.76 -14.90 -1.03
CA GLU A 276 5.18 -15.37 0.29
C GLU A 276 5.68 -14.15 1.09
N LEU A 277 5.02 -13.82 2.20
CA LEU A 277 5.56 -12.86 3.16
C LEU A 277 6.75 -13.51 3.90
N LEU A 278 7.95 -13.03 3.65
CA LEU A 278 9.16 -13.58 4.27
C LEU A 278 9.30 -13.14 5.72
N PHE A 279 9.03 -11.86 5.98
CA PHE A 279 8.98 -11.31 7.33
C PHE A 279 8.30 -9.94 7.35
N PHE A 280 7.87 -9.57 8.55
CA PHE A 280 7.48 -8.21 8.93
C PHE A 280 8.02 -7.94 10.34
N GLN A 281 8.63 -6.77 10.54
CA GLN A 281 9.08 -6.28 11.83
C GLN A 281 8.72 -4.81 11.95
N ALA A 282 8.10 -4.44 13.07
CA ALA A 282 7.75 -3.06 13.39
C ALA A 282 8.56 -2.58 14.61
N GLY A 283 9.87 -2.34 14.41
CA GLY A 283 10.71 -1.72 15.43
C GLY A 283 10.50 -0.21 15.53
N ASP A 284 11.01 0.39 16.60
CA ASP A 284 10.86 1.82 16.86
C ASP A 284 11.53 2.66 15.76
N GLN A 285 12.83 2.42 15.54
CA GLN A 285 13.63 3.12 14.51
C GLN A 285 13.48 2.52 13.10
N VAL A 286 13.31 1.20 13.00
CA VAL A 286 13.26 0.47 11.73
C VAL A 286 12.01 -0.39 11.68
N LYS A 287 11.14 -0.09 10.71
CA LYS A 287 10.01 -0.93 10.34
C LYS A 287 10.34 -1.50 8.97
N LEU A 288 10.23 -2.81 8.80
CA LEU A 288 10.60 -3.45 7.54
C LEU A 288 9.75 -4.67 7.25
N SER A 289 9.58 -4.95 5.96
CA SER A 289 8.96 -6.17 5.48
C SER A 289 9.62 -6.62 4.19
N SER A 290 9.69 -7.93 4.00
CA SER A 290 10.15 -8.54 2.76
C SER A 290 9.18 -9.62 2.31
N ALA A 291 8.99 -9.73 1.00
CA ALA A 291 8.15 -10.74 0.38
C ALA A 291 8.70 -11.15 -0.99
N THR A 292 8.36 -12.36 -1.42
CA THR A 292 8.81 -12.92 -2.70
C THR A 292 7.68 -13.56 -3.48
N ILE A 293 7.82 -13.58 -4.81
CA ILE A 293 6.93 -14.32 -5.72
C ILE A 293 7.72 -14.76 -6.95
N ASP A 294 7.55 -16.01 -7.38
CA ASP A 294 8.22 -16.62 -8.54
C ASP A 294 7.26 -17.01 -9.68
N SER A 295 5.96 -16.74 -9.49
CA SER A 295 4.88 -17.10 -10.42
C SER A 295 4.37 -15.93 -11.25
N ALA A 296 4.79 -14.69 -10.94
CA ALA A 296 4.32 -13.48 -11.60
C ALA A 296 4.71 -13.43 -13.08
N TYR A 297 5.90 -13.96 -13.43
CA TYR A 297 6.36 -14.18 -14.79
C TYR A 297 7.08 -15.54 -14.91
N PRO A 298 7.01 -16.23 -16.06
CA PRO A 298 7.74 -17.49 -16.24
C PRO A 298 9.25 -17.33 -16.08
N GLY A 299 9.83 -18.02 -15.08
CA GLY A 299 11.28 -18.06 -14.85
C GLY A 299 11.87 -16.78 -14.28
N VAL A 300 11.04 -15.93 -13.64
CA VAL A 300 11.46 -14.72 -12.94
C VAL A 300 10.98 -14.77 -11.50
N THR A 301 11.90 -14.61 -10.56
CA THR A 301 11.61 -14.42 -9.14
C THR A 301 11.77 -12.95 -8.78
N LEU A 302 10.77 -12.43 -8.09
CA LEU A 302 10.69 -11.07 -7.58
C LEU A 302 10.78 -11.13 -6.06
N THR A 303 11.72 -10.41 -5.45
CA THR A 303 11.81 -10.24 -4.00
C THR A 303 11.94 -8.77 -3.68
N ARG A 304 11.06 -8.26 -2.83
CA ARG A 304 11.10 -6.85 -2.44
C ARG A 304 11.16 -6.70 -0.94
N THR A 305 12.06 -5.85 -0.47
CA THR A 305 12.19 -5.44 0.92
C THR A 305 11.94 -3.94 1.02
N MET A 306 10.91 -3.56 1.77
CA MET A 306 10.60 -2.17 2.09
C MET A 306 10.97 -1.90 3.55
N ALA A 307 11.65 -0.78 3.80
CA ALA A 307 11.90 -0.30 5.16
C ALA A 307 11.45 1.15 5.32
N LEU A 308 10.81 1.45 6.43
CA LEU A 308 10.48 2.80 6.88
C LEU A 308 11.35 3.12 8.11
N ILE A 309 12.13 4.18 7.99
CA ILE A 309 13.14 4.57 8.98
C ILE A 309 12.70 5.86 9.68
N ASN A 310 12.95 5.91 10.98
CA ASN A 310 12.85 7.10 11.80
C ASN A 310 14.13 7.25 12.64
N ASP A 311 15.05 8.10 12.21
CA ASP A 311 16.20 8.53 12.99
C ASP A 311 15.77 9.72 13.86
N THR A 312 15.23 9.40 15.04
CA THR A 312 14.70 10.39 15.99
C THR A 312 15.75 11.38 16.47
N ASP A 313 17.02 10.96 16.55
CA ASP A 313 18.11 11.82 17.02
C ASP A 313 18.41 12.95 16.04
N LYS A 314 18.16 12.71 14.74
CA LYS A 314 18.35 13.71 13.67
C LYS A 314 17.05 14.30 13.14
N ASN A 315 15.90 13.89 13.69
CA ASN A 315 14.58 14.22 13.15
C ASN A 315 14.47 13.93 11.64
N TRP A 316 15.04 12.79 11.21
CA TRP A 316 15.12 12.44 9.80
C TRP A 316 14.42 11.11 9.55
N SER A 317 13.55 11.10 8.54
CA SER A 317 12.78 9.93 8.16
C SER A 317 12.88 9.72 6.66
N PHE A 318 12.93 8.46 6.24
CA PHE A 318 12.98 8.08 4.85
C PHE A 318 12.51 6.62 4.68
N ALA A 319 12.16 6.25 3.46
CA ALA A 319 11.90 4.87 3.09
C ALA A 319 13.05 4.31 2.26
N ILE A 320 13.39 3.04 2.44
CA ILE A 320 14.32 2.28 1.60
C ILE A 320 13.52 1.21 0.84
N ASP A 321 13.80 1.10 -0.45
CA ASP A 321 13.27 0.08 -1.35
C ASP A 321 14.42 -0.74 -1.94
N LEU A 322 14.38 -2.06 -1.71
CA LEU A 322 15.26 -3.04 -2.32
C LEU A 322 14.40 -4.00 -3.12
N PHE A 323 14.48 -3.91 -4.44
CA PHE A 323 13.72 -4.78 -5.33
C PHE A 323 14.66 -5.65 -6.16
N ASP A 324 14.83 -6.89 -5.71
CA ASP A 324 15.62 -7.92 -6.37
C ASP A 324 14.79 -8.68 -7.42
N VAL A 325 15.33 -8.73 -8.63
CA VAL A 325 14.79 -9.48 -9.77
C VAL A 325 15.83 -10.51 -10.20
N GLN A 326 15.44 -11.78 -10.17
CA GLN A 326 16.27 -12.90 -10.60
C GLN A 326 15.58 -13.64 -11.75
N ALA A 327 16.21 -13.69 -12.93
CA ALA A 327 15.64 -14.37 -14.09
C ALA A 327 16.58 -15.43 -14.71
N GLY A 328 15.97 -16.44 -15.32
CA GLY A 328 16.70 -17.47 -16.08
C GLY A 328 17.34 -16.94 -17.37
N LYS A 329 16.77 -15.89 -17.96
CA LYS A 329 17.20 -15.25 -19.22
C LYS A 329 17.24 -13.73 -19.08
N SER A 330 17.82 -13.04 -20.06
CA SER A 330 17.83 -11.57 -20.08
C SER A 330 16.46 -11.01 -20.49
N HIS A 331 16.06 -9.91 -19.84
CA HIS A 331 14.79 -9.22 -20.03
C HIS A 331 14.97 -7.69 -20.08
N GLN A 332 13.92 -6.97 -20.49
CA GLN A 332 13.74 -5.57 -20.11
C GLN A 332 13.02 -5.51 -18.76
N LEU A 333 13.56 -4.75 -17.82
CA LEU A 333 12.95 -4.51 -16.51
C LEU A 333 12.60 -3.03 -16.40
N ASP A 334 11.36 -2.75 -16.02
CA ASP A 334 10.88 -1.41 -15.70
C ASP A 334 10.43 -1.37 -14.25
N LEU A 335 10.81 -0.33 -13.50
CA LEU A 335 10.26 -0.04 -12.17
C LEU A 335 9.66 1.37 -12.18
N PRO A 336 8.33 1.50 -12.32
CA PRO A 336 7.63 2.78 -12.22
C PRO A 336 7.61 3.30 -10.79
N LEU A 337 7.57 4.62 -10.66
CA LEU A 337 7.18 5.33 -9.45
C LEU A 337 6.20 6.44 -9.83
N HIS A 338 4.94 6.23 -9.46
CA HIS A 338 3.83 7.17 -9.60
C HIS A 338 3.83 8.09 -8.39
N TYR A 339 3.98 9.39 -8.64
CA TYR A 339 4.13 10.37 -7.58
C TYR A 339 3.13 11.52 -7.73
N ASN A 340 2.69 12.04 -6.58
CA ASN A 340 1.88 13.24 -6.52
C ASN A 340 2.76 14.46 -6.27
N GLY A 341 2.78 15.39 -7.21
CA GLY A 341 3.47 16.66 -7.08
C GLY A 341 4.01 17.21 -8.41
N GLN A 342 4.88 18.20 -8.29
CA GLN A 342 5.52 18.88 -9.40
C GLN A 342 7.02 18.56 -9.42
N LEU A 343 7.53 18.11 -10.55
CA LEU A 343 8.97 17.89 -10.74
C LEU A 343 9.72 19.20 -10.50
N VAL A 344 10.76 19.14 -9.65
CA VAL A 344 11.62 20.27 -9.27
C VAL A 344 12.99 20.13 -9.92
N ASP A 345 13.66 19.00 -9.72
CA ASP A 345 15.03 18.80 -10.17
C ASP A 345 15.37 17.33 -10.43
N THR A 346 16.46 17.12 -11.18
CA THR A 346 17.09 15.82 -11.38
C THR A 346 18.61 15.94 -11.38
N SER A 347 19.30 14.98 -10.78
CA SER A 347 20.78 14.98 -10.75
C SER A 347 21.46 14.61 -12.09
N PHE A 348 20.67 14.44 -13.15
CA PHE A 348 21.11 14.07 -14.48
C PHE A 348 20.37 14.92 -15.53
N THR A 349 20.92 15.03 -16.73
CA THR A 349 20.29 15.80 -17.79
C THR A 349 19.01 15.12 -18.29
N LEU A 350 17.90 15.85 -18.24
CA LEU A 350 16.65 15.47 -18.88
C LEU A 350 16.59 15.96 -20.32
N ARG A 351 16.22 15.06 -21.23
CA ARG A 351 15.86 15.39 -22.60
C ARG A 351 14.34 15.32 -22.74
N GLY A 352 13.69 16.47 -22.57
CA GLY A 352 12.25 16.63 -22.81
C GLY A 352 11.88 16.60 -24.29
N TYR A 353 10.70 16.08 -24.59
CA TYR A 353 10.08 16.18 -25.90
C TYR A 353 9.25 17.46 -25.99
N THR A 354 9.66 18.41 -26.82
CA THR A 354 9.03 19.74 -26.91
C THR A 354 8.05 19.88 -28.08
N ASP A 355 8.29 19.17 -29.17
CA ASP A 355 7.57 19.40 -30.43
C ASP A 355 6.53 18.31 -30.72
N SER A 356 6.75 17.10 -30.20
CA SER A 356 5.85 15.95 -30.35
C SER A 356 6.08 14.93 -29.24
N ILE A 357 4.99 14.41 -28.67
CA ILE A 357 5.00 13.30 -27.71
C ILE A 357 4.32 12.07 -28.32
N ALA A 358 4.73 10.88 -27.90
CA ALA A 358 4.16 9.61 -28.34
C ALA A 358 3.82 8.74 -27.13
N ALA A 359 2.88 7.81 -27.31
CA ALA A 359 2.63 6.77 -26.32
C ALA A 359 3.93 5.98 -26.07
N LEU A 360 4.18 5.61 -24.82
CA LEU A 360 5.42 4.98 -24.39
C LEU A 360 5.58 3.59 -25.01
N GLY A 361 4.48 2.84 -25.11
CA GLY A 361 4.42 1.52 -25.71
C GLY A 361 3.05 1.28 -26.35
N LYS A 362 2.76 0.02 -26.67
CA LYS A 362 1.60 -0.35 -27.50
C LYS A 362 0.48 -1.08 -26.77
N ASP A 363 0.81 -1.77 -25.67
CA ASP A 363 -0.11 -2.66 -24.95
C ASP A 363 0.16 -2.63 -23.43
N ASN A 364 -0.67 -3.34 -22.65
CA ASN A 364 -0.49 -3.58 -21.21
C ASN A 364 -0.31 -2.31 -20.36
N GLY A 365 -1.05 -1.25 -20.71
CA GLY A 365 -1.05 0.04 -20.01
C GLY A 365 -0.06 1.06 -20.58
N TYR A 366 1.00 0.61 -21.26
CA TYR A 366 2.00 1.51 -21.85
C TYR A 366 1.43 2.39 -22.96
N GLN A 367 0.37 1.92 -23.62
CA GLN A 367 -0.36 2.69 -24.62
C GLN A 367 -1.10 3.91 -24.03
N HIS A 368 -1.22 4.00 -22.71
CA HIS A 368 -1.87 5.12 -22.03
C HIS A 368 -0.90 6.16 -21.46
N LEU A 369 0.41 5.91 -21.56
CA LEU A 369 1.44 6.79 -21.01
C LEU A 369 2.09 7.61 -22.12
N TRP A 370 1.97 8.94 -22.07
CA TRP A 370 2.78 9.83 -22.90
C TRP A 370 4.22 9.84 -22.40
N LEU A 371 5.19 9.64 -23.28
CA LEU A 371 6.60 9.82 -22.95
C LEU A 371 7.00 11.30 -23.07
N LYS A 372 7.19 11.96 -21.92
CA LYS A 372 7.45 13.41 -21.81
C LYS A 372 8.94 13.75 -21.85
N ALA A 373 9.78 12.92 -21.24
CA ALA A 373 11.23 13.11 -21.26
C ALA A 373 11.97 11.78 -21.05
N ARG A 374 13.24 11.76 -21.41
CA ARG A 374 14.18 10.69 -21.06
C ARG A 374 15.39 11.27 -20.35
N GLY A 375 15.93 10.54 -19.39
CA GLY A 375 17.19 10.82 -18.74
C GLY A 375 18.09 9.60 -18.76
N LYS A 376 19.40 9.82 -18.75
CA LYS A 376 20.39 8.76 -18.65
C LYS A 376 21.39 9.14 -17.56
N PRO A 377 21.19 8.68 -16.32
CA PRO A 377 22.12 8.96 -15.24
C PRO A 377 23.48 8.31 -15.49
N ASP A 378 24.51 8.92 -14.91
CA ASP A 378 25.85 8.34 -14.83
C ASP A 378 25.91 7.24 -13.76
N ASN A 379 27.08 6.61 -13.59
CA ASN A 379 27.29 5.61 -12.54
C ASN A 379 27.28 6.24 -11.14
N GLY A 380 26.49 5.67 -10.23
CA GLY A 380 26.42 6.07 -8.84
C GLY A 380 24.99 6.47 -8.44
N LEU A 381 24.84 7.72 -7.99
CA LEU A 381 23.58 8.24 -7.44
C LEU A 381 22.79 8.99 -8.52
N ALA A 382 21.54 8.57 -8.75
CA ALA A 382 20.56 9.30 -9.54
C ALA A 382 19.43 9.82 -8.62
N GLN A 383 19.07 11.08 -8.75
CA GLN A 383 18.03 11.71 -7.91
C GLN A 383 16.96 12.34 -8.78
N VAL A 384 15.70 12.16 -8.37
CA VAL A 384 14.53 12.85 -8.91
C VAL A 384 13.81 13.51 -7.73
N THR A 385 13.66 14.83 -7.78
CA THR A 385 13.06 15.63 -6.71
C THR A 385 11.75 16.25 -7.19
N TRP A 386 10.70 16.15 -6.38
CA TRP A 386 9.42 16.84 -6.62
C TRP A 386 8.93 17.56 -5.37
N LEU A 387 8.09 18.57 -5.58
CA LEU A 387 7.39 19.32 -4.56
C LEU A 387 5.93 18.88 -4.54
N ASN A 388 5.41 18.50 -3.37
CA ASN A 388 3.99 18.21 -3.19
C ASN A 388 3.24 19.45 -2.69
N ASP A 389 1.92 19.49 -2.90
CA ASP A 389 1.04 20.56 -2.45
C ASP A 389 0.99 20.71 -0.92
N ASN A 390 1.42 19.69 -0.17
CA ASN A 390 1.61 19.76 1.28
C ASN A 390 2.83 20.61 1.73
N GLY A 391 3.51 21.27 0.79
CA GLY A 391 4.64 22.15 1.07
C GLY A 391 5.93 21.43 1.41
N ARG A 392 6.07 20.14 1.10
CA ARG A 392 7.29 19.35 1.34
C ARG A 392 7.90 18.84 0.04
N PHE A 393 9.23 18.77 0.01
CA PHE A 393 9.97 18.16 -1.09
C PHE A 393 10.18 16.67 -0.82
N TYR A 394 10.21 15.91 -1.89
CA TYR A 394 10.48 14.47 -1.86
C TYR A 394 11.52 14.15 -2.92
N THR A 395 12.58 13.48 -2.50
CA THR A 395 13.64 13.04 -3.40
C THR A 395 13.73 11.53 -3.42
N GLN A 396 13.56 10.94 -4.61
CA GLN A 396 13.90 9.54 -4.86
C GLN A 396 15.36 9.45 -5.30
N SER A 397 16.21 8.96 -4.40
CA SER A 397 17.62 8.66 -4.65
C SER A 397 17.78 7.19 -5.02
N THR A 398 18.44 6.87 -6.13
CA THR A 398 18.58 5.51 -6.64
C THR A 398 20.02 5.20 -7.06
N ILE A 399 20.47 3.96 -6.85
CA ILE A 399 21.72 3.49 -7.43
C ILE A 399 21.50 3.22 -8.93
N ALA A 400 22.15 4.00 -9.78
CA ALA A 400 22.07 3.87 -11.23
C ALA A 400 23.46 3.59 -11.84
N ASP A 401 23.44 3.00 -13.03
CA ASP A 401 24.63 2.90 -13.88
C ASP A 401 24.28 3.28 -15.33
N LYS A 402 25.28 3.34 -16.20
CA LYS A 402 25.14 3.71 -17.62
C LYS A 402 24.13 2.88 -18.44
N ASN A 403 23.64 1.77 -17.93
CA ASN A 403 22.61 0.92 -18.55
C ASN A 403 21.21 1.19 -17.99
N THR A 404 21.07 2.10 -17.03
CA THR A 404 19.80 2.59 -16.51
C THR A 404 19.33 3.77 -17.36
N GLU A 405 18.10 3.71 -17.85
CA GLU A 405 17.38 4.82 -18.47
C GLU A 405 16.25 5.25 -17.52
N VAL A 406 15.99 6.55 -17.42
CA VAL A 406 14.87 7.09 -16.64
C VAL A 406 13.87 7.69 -17.62
N LEU A 407 12.64 7.18 -17.64
CA LEU A 407 11.59 7.60 -18.55
C LEU A 407 10.54 8.40 -17.79
N PHE A 408 10.31 9.65 -18.14
CA PHE A 408 9.28 10.48 -17.51
C PHE A 408 8.01 10.42 -18.33
N THR A 409 6.91 10.10 -17.66
CA THR A 409 5.62 9.81 -18.28
C THR A 409 4.51 10.66 -17.68
N GLU A 410 3.49 10.90 -18.50
CA GLU A 410 2.23 11.51 -18.08
C GLU A 410 1.07 10.68 -18.64
N LEU A 411 0.10 10.34 -17.80
CA LEU A 411 -1.07 9.57 -18.18
C LEU A 411 -2.00 10.37 -19.11
N GLY A 412 -2.57 9.70 -20.11
CA GLY A 412 -3.60 10.27 -20.99
C GLY A 412 -3.43 9.94 -22.48
N ALA A 413 -2.49 9.07 -22.85
CA ALA A 413 -2.41 8.57 -24.22
C ALA A 413 -3.58 7.63 -24.52
N ASN A 414 -4.03 7.62 -25.78
CA ASN A 414 -5.16 6.80 -26.23
C ASN A 414 -6.41 6.92 -25.32
N ASP A 415 -6.68 8.11 -24.80
CA ASP A 415 -7.86 8.42 -23.97
C ASP A 415 -8.73 9.49 -24.65
N PRO A 416 -9.44 9.14 -25.74
CA PRO A 416 -10.22 10.11 -26.53
C PRO A 416 -11.42 10.69 -25.76
N GLU A 417 -11.89 9.98 -24.72
CA GLU A 417 -13.07 10.36 -23.93
C GLU A 417 -12.70 11.10 -22.63
N PHE A 418 -11.42 11.39 -22.41
CA PHE A 418 -10.91 12.07 -21.22
C PHE A 418 -11.39 11.37 -19.93
N ASN A 419 -11.17 10.06 -19.87
CA ASN A 419 -11.53 9.18 -18.77
C ASN A 419 -10.44 9.10 -17.70
N LEU A 420 -9.18 9.25 -18.11
CA LEU A 420 -8.02 9.13 -17.24
C LEU A 420 -7.66 10.49 -16.64
N ARG A 421 -7.19 10.47 -15.39
CA ARG A 421 -6.62 11.65 -14.75
C ARG A 421 -5.23 11.94 -15.34
N SER A 422 -4.80 13.20 -15.35
CA SER A 422 -3.38 13.50 -15.61
C SER A 422 -2.59 13.16 -14.35
N GLU A 423 -1.81 12.08 -14.41
CA GLU A 423 -0.91 11.63 -13.34
C GLU A 423 0.49 11.47 -13.90
N LYS A 424 1.49 11.75 -13.06
CA LYS A 424 2.91 11.79 -13.43
C LYS A 424 3.62 10.59 -12.83
N ALA A 425 4.55 10.02 -13.59
CA ALA A 425 5.44 8.98 -13.10
C ALA A 425 6.79 9.07 -13.79
N PHE A 426 7.80 8.49 -13.16
CA PHE A 426 9.02 8.11 -13.86
C PHE A 426 9.25 6.60 -13.76
N ILE A 427 9.93 6.03 -14.75
CA ILE A 427 10.22 4.60 -14.84
C ILE A 427 11.73 4.41 -14.92
N LEU A 428 12.28 3.60 -14.03
CA LEU A 428 13.66 3.12 -14.13
C LEU A 428 13.69 1.90 -15.07
N ARG A 429 14.27 2.07 -16.24
CA ARG A 429 14.36 1.03 -17.28
C ARG A 429 15.77 0.44 -17.36
N ARG A 430 15.84 -0.90 -17.39
CA ARG A 430 17.05 -1.70 -17.62
C ARG A 430 16.81 -2.64 -18.78
N ALA A 431 17.55 -2.47 -19.88
CA ALA A 431 17.48 -3.38 -21.01
C ALA A 431 18.43 -4.59 -20.82
N ASN A 432 18.10 -5.72 -21.47
CA ASN A 432 18.96 -6.90 -21.58
C ASN A 432 19.63 -7.34 -20.26
N THR A 433 18.81 -7.47 -19.21
CA THR A 433 19.27 -7.72 -17.84
C THR A 433 18.73 -9.06 -17.35
N ARG A 434 19.61 -9.93 -16.83
CA ARG A 434 19.23 -11.24 -16.28
C ARG A 434 18.89 -11.18 -14.80
N SER A 435 19.63 -10.37 -14.04
CA SER A 435 19.36 -10.11 -12.63
C SER A 435 19.74 -8.69 -12.27
N HIS A 436 18.97 -8.08 -11.38
CA HIS A 436 19.20 -6.72 -10.93
C HIS A 436 18.54 -6.48 -9.58
N VAL A 437 19.17 -5.64 -8.74
CA VAL A 437 18.55 -5.12 -7.53
C VAL A 437 18.38 -3.63 -7.72
N PHE A 438 17.12 -3.18 -7.82
CA PHE A 438 16.83 -1.76 -7.72
C PHE A 438 16.98 -1.35 -6.25
N VAL A 439 17.76 -0.31 -5.99
CA VAL A 439 18.05 0.19 -4.64
C VAL A 439 17.76 1.66 -4.60
N SER A 440 16.81 2.03 -3.77
CA SER A 440 16.21 3.36 -3.78
C SER A 440 15.91 3.86 -2.36
N VAL A 441 16.07 5.16 -2.12
CA VAL A 441 15.72 5.88 -0.89
C VAL A 441 14.74 6.99 -1.23
N LEU A 442 13.55 6.98 -0.64
CA LEU A 442 12.61 8.10 -0.70
C LEU A 442 12.81 8.98 0.55
N GLU A 443 13.25 10.20 0.34
CA GLU A 443 13.52 11.17 1.40
C GLU A 443 12.50 12.32 1.36
N PRO A 444 11.61 12.44 2.36
CA PRO A 444 10.89 13.69 2.67
C PRO A 444 11.83 14.73 3.28
N HIS A 445 11.91 15.94 2.70
CA HIS A 445 12.76 17.01 3.22
C HIS A 445 12.22 18.41 2.90
N GLY A 446 12.78 19.40 3.59
CA GLY A 446 12.51 20.81 3.36
C GLY A 446 11.09 21.27 3.67
N GLU A 447 10.90 22.57 3.47
CA GLU A 447 9.61 23.24 3.60
C GLU A 447 9.50 24.31 2.52
N TYR A 448 8.33 24.36 1.88
CA TYR A 448 7.92 25.40 0.97
C TYR A 448 6.64 26.04 1.52
N ASN A 449 6.73 27.32 1.90
CA ASN A 449 5.61 28.06 2.46
C ASN A 449 5.33 29.28 1.58
N PRO A 450 4.36 29.21 0.65
CA PRO A 450 4.04 30.33 -0.23
C PRO A 450 3.32 31.47 0.50
N SER A 451 2.64 31.20 1.62
CA SER A 451 1.93 32.24 2.38
C SER A 451 2.90 33.15 3.14
N SER A 452 4.01 32.60 3.62
CA SER A 452 5.08 33.35 4.30
C SER A 452 6.30 33.61 3.40
N GLU A 453 6.19 33.22 2.12
CA GLU A 453 7.18 33.45 1.06
C GLU A 453 8.61 32.97 1.39
N PHE A 454 8.74 31.74 1.94
CA PHE A 454 10.05 31.16 2.21
C PHE A 454 10.20 29.71 1.74
N THR A 455 11.45 29.27 1.65
CA THR A 455 11.84 27.89 1.36
C THR A 455 13.02 27.49 2.24
N LEU A 456 12.95 26.31 2.85
CA LEU A 456 13.99 25.72 3.68
C LEU A 456 14.38 24.35 3.13
N GLU A 457 15.67 24.03 3.13
CA GLU A 457 16.22 22.69 2.85
C GLU A 457 15.60 21.97 1.62
N ALA A 458 15.42 22.72 0.52
CA ALA A 458 14.83 22.21 -0.72
C ALA A 458 15.70 21.18 -1.46
N GLU A 459 16.95 21.00 -1.05
CA GLU A 459 17.84 19.96 -1.60
C GLU A 459 17.88 18.74 -0.70
N SER A 460 17.91 17.56 -1.31
CA SER A 460 18.13 16.28 -0.64
C SER A 460 19.41 16.28 0.20
N GLN A 461 19.36 15.61 1.37
CA GLN A 461 20.54 15.40 2.21
C GLN A 461 21.35 14.16 1.79
N VAL A 462 20.76 13.27 0.98
CA VAL A 462 21.45 12.10 0.42
C VAL A 462 22.50 12.55 -0.59
N ARG A 463 23.78 12.23 -0.30
CA ARG A 463 24.94 12.50 -1.15
C ARG A 463 25.47 11.24 -1.82
N GLY A 464 25.26 10.08 -1.22
CA GLY A 464 25.72 8.80 -1.76
C GLY A 464 24.84 7.65 -1.32
N LEU A 465 24.74 6.64 -2.16
CA LEU A 465 23.98 5.42 -1.89
C LEU A 465 24.81 4.22 -2.36
N SER A 466 24.94 3.21 -1.51
CA SER A 466 25.62 1.97 -1.86
C SER A 466 24.94 0.77 -1.22
N HIS A 467 24.98 -0.37 -1.91
CA HIS A 467 24.40 -1.63 -1.47
C HIS A 467 25.41 -2.74 -1.70
N GLN A 468 25.52 -3.66 -0.74
CA GLN A 468 26.30 -4.88 -0.87
C GLN A 468 25.46 -6.05 -0.38
N ARG A 469 25.70 -7.24 -0.91
CA ARG A 469 25.11 -8.49 -0.42
C ARG A 469 26.21 -9.49 -0.12
N THR A 470 26.24 -10.02 1.10
CA THR A 470 27.18 -11.07 1.53
C THR A 470 26.41 -12.18 2.23
N GLY A 471 26.12 -13.27 1.53
CA GLY A 471 25.16 -14.27 2.01
C GLY A 471 23.78 -13.63 2.20
N ASP A 472 23.20 -13.81 3.38
CA ASP A 472 21.90 -13.23 3.75
C ASP A 472 22.00 -11.80 4.30
N LEU A 473 23.20 -11.21 4.36
CA LEU A 473 23.39 -9.85 4.86
C LEU A 473 23.36 -8.82 3.73
N GLU A 474 22.51 -7.82 3.88
CA GLU A 474 22.31 -6.71 2.96
C GLU A 474 22.56 -5.38 3.67
N PRO A 475 23.83 -4.92 3.73
CA PRO A 475 24.15 -3.54 4.12
C PRO A 475 23.80 -2.53 3.01
N ILE A 476 23.05 -1.50 3.41
CA ILE A 476 22.70 -0.32 2.61
C ILE A 476 23.29 0.90 3.30
N ALA A 477 24.18 1.61 2.63
CA ALA A 477 24.82 2.81 3.15
C ALA A 477 24.32 4.05 2.41
N ILE A 478 23.85 5.02 3.20
CA ILE A 478 23.38 6.34 2.78
C ILE A 478 24.38 7.35 3.33
N ASP A 479 25.21 7.91 2.46
CA ASP A 479 26.13 8.98 2.81
C ASP A 479 25.36 10.31 2.78
N ILE A 480 25.39 11.07 3.87
CA ILE A 480 24.67 12.34 4.04
C ILE A 480 25.61 13.52 3.75
N LYS A 481 25.08 14.65 3.29
CA LYS A 481 25.80 15.93 3.15
C LYS A 481 26.48 16.40 4.44
N SER A 482 25.95 16.05 5.63
CA SER A 482 26.57 16.36 6.94
C SER A 482 27.93 15.67 7.15
N GLY A 483 28.27 14.65 6.36
CA GLY A 483 29.50 13.87 6.46
C GLY A 483 29.33 12.49 7.11
N GLU A 484 28.17 12.22 7.70
CA GLU A 484 27.84 10.93 8.30
C GLU A 484 27.40 9.92 7.23
N THR A 485 27.50 8.63 7.55
CA THR A 485 26.88 7.53 6.79
C THR A 485 25.87 6.82 7.68
N LEU A 486 24.61 6.71 7.23
CA LEU A 486 23.66 5.76 7.81
C LEU A 486 23.82 4.41 7.12
N LEU A 487 24.12 3.39 7.91
CA LEU A 487 24.23 2.02 7.45
C LEU A 487 23.05 1.22 8.00
N LEU A 488 22.06 0.94 7.16
CA LEU A 488 21.04 -0.06 7.46
C LEU A 488 21.62 -1.43 7.12
N ALA A 489 21.80 -2.29 8.12
CA ALA A 489 22.14 -3.70 7.90
C ALA A 489 20.88 -4.54 8.05
N ILE A 490 20.56 -5.34 7.05
CA ILE A 490 19.44 -6.30 7.06
C ILE A 490 20.00 -7.71 7.01
N ASN A 491 19.39 -8.61 7.79
CA ASN A 491 19.56 -10.05 7.65
C ASN A 491 18.30 -10.67 7.05
N ALA A 492 18.42 -11.11 5.80
CA ALA A 492 17.36 -11.71 5.02
C ALA A 492 17.08 -13.19 5.37
N ASP A 493 17.87 -13.80 6.27
CA ASP A 493 17.64 -15.16 6.74
C ASP A 493 16.24 -15.29 7.36
N LYS A 494 15.42 -16.19 6.79
CA LYS A 494 14.05 -16.43 7.26
C LYS A 494 14.03 -17.01 8.69
N SER A 495 15.08 -17.74 9.06
CA SER A 495 15.18 -18.46 10.34
C SER A 495 15.76 -17.62 11.50
N ILE A 496 16.12 -16.35 11.25
CA ILE A 496 16.79 -15.55 12.26
C ILE A 496 15.90 -15.23 13.46
N THR A 497 16.47 -15.35 14.66
CA THR A 497 15.88 -14.89 15.92
C THR A 497 16.36 -13.48 16.28
N GLU A 498 15.62 -12.77 17.12
CA GLU A 498 16.00 -11.41 17.57
C GLU A 498 17.36 -11.36 18.29
N SER A 499 17.77 -12.46 18.91
CA SER A 499 19.05 -12.60 19.63
C SER A 499 20.21 -13.08 18.77
N ALA A 500 19.95 -13.56 17.56
CA ALA A 500 20.99 -14.05 16.67
C ALA A 500 21.91 -12.90 16.25
N SER A 501 23.21 -13.18 16.20
CA SER A 501 24.18 -12.18 15.80
C SER A 501 25.08 -12.64 14.66
N ARG A 502 25.35 -11.72 13.73
CA ARG A 502 26.19 -11.96 12.56
C ARG A 502 27.19 -10.83 12.43
N ARG A 503 28.46 -11.18 12.22
CA ARG A 503 29.51 -10.23 11.90
C ARG A 503 29.61 -10.05 10.39
N PHE A 504 29.85 -8.82 9.96
CA PHE A 504 30.11 -8.49 8.57
C PHE A 504 31.15 -7.39 8.48
N THR A 505 31.72 -7.22 7.30
CA THR A 505 32.68 -6.16 7.03
C THR A 505 32.05 -5.17 6.07
N PHE A 506 32.08 -3.89 6.42
CA PHE A 506 31.65 -2.81 5.54
C PHE A 506 32.77 -1.77 5.46
N ARG A 507 33.15 -1.37 4.24
CA ARG A 507 34.29 -0.46 3.96
C ARG A 507 35.58 -0.84 4.74
N GLY A 508 35.86 -2.14 4.86
CA GLY A 508 37.04 -2.67 5.56
C GLY A 508 36.97 -2.65 7.09
N LYS A 509 35.88 -2.17 7.70
CA LYS A 509 35.67 -2.17 9.15
C LYS A 509 34.69 -3.29 9.54
N PRO A 510 34.92 -3.99 10.67
CA PRO A 510 34.01 -5.00 11.16
C PRO A 510 32.79 -4.36 11.86
N TYR A 511 31.62 -4.92 11.60
CA TYR A 511 30.36 -4.59 12.26
C TYR A 511 29.69 -5.88 12.73
N GLN A 512 28.73 -5.72 13.64
CA GLN A 512 27.95 -6.81 14.18
C GLN A 512 26.47 -6.40 14.12
N LEU A 513 25.67 -7.19 13.42
CA LEU A 513 24.22 -7.09 13.41
C LEU A 513 23.66 -8.06 14.45
N THR A 514 22.73 -7.59 15.27
CA THR A 514 21.93 -8.44 16.17
C THR A 514 20.47 -8.36 15.74
N GLY A 515 19.84 -9.53 15.60
CA GLY A 515 18.50 -9.66 15.06
C GLY A 515 18.46 -9.42 13.55
N ARG A 516 17.29 -8.97 13.07
CA ARG A 516 16.98 -8.89 11.64
C ARG A 516 17.43 -7.60 10.99
N SER A 517 17.41 -6.47 11.69
CA SER A 517 17.84 -5.20 11.13
C SER A 517 18.39 -4.26 12.18
N GLN A 518 19.38 -3.45 11.80
CA GLN A 518 19.91 -2.39 12.64
C GLN A 518 20.32 -1.20 11.79
N LEU A 519 19.94 0.00 12.22
CA LEU A 519 20.47 1.26 11.70
C LEU A 519 21.71 1.65 12.50
N ILE A 520 22.82 1.87 11.82
CA ILE A 520 24.10 2.24 12.43
C ILE A 520 24.53 3.59 11.86
N VAL A 521 24.77 4.57 12.73
CA VAL A 521 25.36 5.86 12.35
C VAL A 521 26.87 5.75 12.38
N ILE A 522 27.52 6.05 11.26
CA ILE A 522 28.97 6.07 11.12
C ILE A 522 29.41 7.52 10.91
N ASN A 523 30.13 8.07 11.88
CA ASN A 523 30.72 9.38 11.77
C ASN A 523 31.98 9.33 10.90
N GLY A 524 32.12 10.30 10.00
CA GLY A 524 33.22 10.44 9.04
C GLY A 524 34.58 10.67 9.67
#